data_AF-A0A086BJS1-F1
#
_entry.id   AF-A0A086BJS1-F1
#
_cell.length_a   1.000
_cell.length_b   1.000
_cell.length_c   1.000
_cell.angle_alpha   90.00
_cell.angle_beta   90.00
_cell.angle_gamma   90.00
#
_symmetry.space_group_name_H-M   'P 1'
#
loop_
_entity.id
_entity.type
_entity.pdbx_description
1 polymer ?
#
loop_
_entity_poly.entity_id
_entity_poly.type
_entity_poly.pdbx_seq_one_letter_code
_entity_poly.pdbx_strand_id
1 'polypeptide(L)'
;MKKILIIFALAFSHFFNVYGQADKFDKLFEKYQQVEGVTSIKIAKPMFGMLSSLNIDDSQLDQIKPLLSKINGLRILITENPENVNSAVGKKLQNNLSQINKDISSYLSHLNYNEIMSVNSSGNKIKFLSSEAKEGILDDVLLSIDNGSGGNVLVMLDGKLSMDDLNKIINSSETKISSITNSTRSSLSSENTSSYLNGEARNVGEFTGIQVSTGVNVVYKQENPISVKVIADADKLQYVITKVENGILKVYVDNKGTKNLRFKNLSVNVSSPRMESVKTSSGANFTVINTVKGANLDIDASSGSNIKGKFSMSNTTNVSATSGSTIKATINTGNIIVKASSGSDTLLEGQANSGLMDVSSGALCKAENLRMSEVEAESTSGGSLSVNVTTKLTVRASSGGLVKYKGNPEINSKISKTSGGTLKSIN
;
A
#
# COMPACT_ATOMS: atom_id res chain seq x y z
N MET A 1 -7.68 37.57 63.78
CA MET A 1 -8.24 37.38 62.42
C MET A 1 -7.23 37.57 61.29
N LYS A 2 -6.25 38.49 61.37
CA LYS A 2 -5.25 38.68 60.28
C LYS A 2 -4.29 37.50 60.04
N LYS A 3 -3.95 36.69 61.05
CA LYS A 3 -3.03 35.54 60.89
C LYS A 3 -3.68 34.30 60.24
N ILE A 4 -5.01 34.17 60.28
CA ILE A 4 -5.75 33.04 59.68
C ILE A 4 -5.95 33.23 58.17
N LEU A 5 -6.12 34.48 57.72
CA LEU A 5 -6.23 34.81 56.29
C LEU A 5 -4.93 34.56 55.51
N ILE A 6 -3.76 34.75 56.14
CA ILE A 6 -2.45 34.51 55.50
C ILE A 6 -2.20 33.01 55.32
N ILE A 7 -2.65 32.17 56.26
CA ILE A 7 -2.54 30.70 56.16
C ILE A 7 -3.46 30.15 55.06
N PHE A 8 -4.66 30.72 54.89
CA PHE A 8 -5.57 30.35 53.81
C PHE A 8 -5.07 30.80 52.42
N ALA A 9 -4.42 31.96 52.32
CA ALA A 9 -3.82 32.44 51.07
C ALA A 9 -2.60 31.60 50.65
N LEU A 10 -1.77 31.16 51.61
CA LEU A 10 -0.65 30.24 51.35
C LEU A 10 -1.13 28.83 50.98
N ALA A 11 -2.18 28.32 51.63
CA ALA A 11 -2.77 27.02 51.29
C ALA A 11 -3.39 27.01 49.88
N PHE A 12 -4.06 28.09 49.46
CA PHE A 12 -4.62 28.19 48.10
C PHE A 12 -3.57 28.43 47.01
N SER A 13 -2.41 29.01 47.33
CA SER A 13 -1.32 29.20 46.35
C SER A 13 -0.66 27.89 45.89
N HIS A 14 -0.80 26.80 46.67
CA HIS A 14 -0.32 25.47 46.27
C HIS A 14 -1.32 24.66 45.43
N PHE A 15 -2.61 25.00 45.45
CA PHE A 15 -3.62 24.30 44.63
C PHE A 15 -3.73 24.79 43.18
N PHE A 16 -3.21 25.97 42.85
CA PHE A 16 -3.26 26.51 41.48
C PHE A 16 -2.17 25.97 40.53
N ASN A 17 -1.15 25.27 41.03
CA ASN A 17 -0.05 24.81 40.18
C ASN A 17 -0.33 23.47 39.47
N VAL A 18 -1.39 22.74 39.85
CA VAL A 18 -1.66 21.37 39.34
C VAL A 18 -2.64 21.37 38.16
N TYR A 19 -3.52 22.36 38.01
CA TYR A 19 -4.55 22.38 36.95
C TYR A 19 -4.17 23.18 35.68
N GLY A 20 -2.95 23.74 35.60
CA GLY A 20 -2.58 24.72 34.57
C GLY A 20 -1.86 24.17 33.32
N GLN A 21 -1.73 22.86 33.15
CA GLN A 21 -0.86 22.28 32.10
C GLN A 21 -1.62 21.70 30.90
N ALA A 22 -2.73 20.99 31.10
CA ALA A 22 -3.64 20.60 30.01
C ALA A 22 -4.12 21.82 29.22
N ASP A 23 -4.38 22.92 29.94
CA ASP A 23 -4.79 24.22 29.41
C ASP A 23 -3.72 24.88 28.51
N LYS A 24 -2.43 24.51 28.65
CA LYS A 24 -1.34 25.02 27.79
C LYS A 24 -1.26 24.29 26.46
N PHE A 25 -1.48 22.97 26.45
CA PHE A 25 -1.58 22.23 25.19
C PHE A 25 -2.81 22.67 24.41
N ASP A 26 -3.94 22.85 25.10
CA ASP A 26 -5.17 23.35 24.48
C ASP A 26 -4.97 24.70 23.82
N LYS A 27 -4.27 25.65 24.48
CA LYS A 27 -3.92 26.94 23.86
C LYS A 27 -3.03 26.79 22.62
N LEU A 28 -2.04 25.90 22.67
CA LEU A 28 -1.17 25.63 21.51
C LEU A 28 -1.99 25.02 20.35
N PHE A 29 -2.82 24.03 20.66
CA PHE A 29 -3.69 23.36 19.71
C PHE A 29 -4.69 24.33 19.09
N GLU A 30 -5.37 25.15 19.90
CA GLU A 30 -6.35 26.12 19.43
C GLU A 30 -5.74 27.21 18.55
N LYS A 31 -4.51 27.64 18.88
CA LYS A 31 -3.75 28.61 18.08
C LYS A 31 -3.44 28.10 16.68
N TYR A 32 -3.23 26.79 16.52
CA TYR A 32 -2.67 26.21 15.29
C TYR A 32 -3.61 25.28 14.52
N GLN A 33 -4.74 24.85 15.10
CA GLN A 33 -5.70 23.93 14.46
C GLN A 33 -6.32 24.45 13.14
N GLN A 34 -6.25 25.75 12.88
CA GLN A 34 -6.78 26.37 11.65
C GLN A 34 -5.68 26.97 10.77
N VAL A 35 -4.41 26.69 11.07
CA VAL A 35 -3.29 27.22 10.29
C VAL A 35 -3.03 26.32 9.08
N GLU A 36 -2.87 26.95 7.92
CA GLU A 36 -2.54 26.28 6.66
C GLU A 36 -1.21 25.50 6.78
N GLY A 37 -1.21 24.23 6.36
CA GLY A 37 -0.07 23.31 6.53
C GLY A 37 -0.02 22.58 7.87
N VAL A 38 -1.07 22.72 8.70
CA VAL A 38 -1.23 21.97 9.95
C VAL A 38 -2.44 21.04 9.83
N THR A 39 -2.24 19.76 10.12
CA THR A 39 -3.33 18.80 10.35
C THR A 39 -3.62 18.74 11.84
N SER A 40 -4.86 19.00 12.22
CA SER A 40 -5.31 18.89 13.62
C SER A 40 -6.50 17.94 13.75
N ILE A 41 -6.43 17.01 14.70
CA ILE A 41 -7.54 16.13 15.08
C ILE A 41 -7.85 16.30 16.56
N LYS A 42 -9.14 16.45 16.89
CA LYS A 42 -9.64 16.51 18.27
C LYS A 42 -10.76 15.49 18.44
N ILE A 43 -10.55 14.51 19.31
CA ILE A 43 -11.55 13.53 19.72
C ILE A 43 -11.89 13.79 21.18
N ALA A 44 -13.16 14.06 21.47
CA ALA A 44 -13.64 14.36 22.81
C ALA A 44 -14.19 13.11 23.51
N LYS A 45 -14.29 13.17 24.85
CA LYS A 45 -14.79 12.10 25.73
C LYS A 45 -16.06 11.39 25.24
N PRO A 46 -17.12 12.07 24.74
CA PRO A 46 -18.33 11.39 24.30
C PRO A 46 -18.08 10.37 23.18
N MET A 47 -17.10 10.63 22.31
CA MET A 47 -16.72 9.69 21.24
C MET A 47 -16.07 8.44 21.81
N PHE A 48 -15.19 8.57 22.81
CA PHE A 48 -14.59 7.43 23.49
C PHE A 48 -15.62 6.61 24.27
N GLY A 49 -16.56 7.28 24.92
CA GLY A 49 -17.72 6.64 25.54
C GLY A 49 -18.53 5.83 24.53
N MET A 50 -18.85 6.43 23.38
CA MET A 50 -19.55 5.73 22.30
C MET A 50 -18.75 4.50 21.83
N LEU A 51 -17.45 4.64 21.54
CA LEU A 51 -16.59 3.53 21.11
C LEU A 51 -16.51 2.42 22.16
N SER A 52 -16.46 2.75 23.45
CA SER A 52 -16.47 1.76 24.53
C SER A 52 -17.79 1.00 24.64
N SER A 53 -18.90 1.63 24.22
CA SER A 53 -20.25 1.04 24.23
C SER A 53 -20.60 0.26 22.96
N LEU A 54 -19.76 0.32 21.92
CA LEU A 54 -19.96 -0.47 20.71
C LEU A 54 -19.66 -1.94 21.00
N ASN A 55 -20.68 -2.78 20.88
CA ASN A 55 -20.55 -4.22 21.02
C ASN A 55 -20.04 -4.80 19.70
N ILE A 56 -18.74 -4.69 19.48
CA ILE A 56 -18.04 -5.28 18.34
C ILE A 56 -17.41 -6.59 18.83
N ASP A 57 -17.73 -7.69 18.16
CA ASP A 57 -17.16 -9.03 18.37
C ASP A 57 -15.70 -9.06 17.86
N ASP A 58 -14.82 -8.36 18.57
CA ASP A 58 -13.39 -8.31 18.29
C ASP A 58 -12.63 -8.53 19.61
N SER A 59 -11.92 -9.67 19.68
CA SER A 59 -11.15 -10.07 20.86
C SER A 59 -9.99 -9.13 21.18
N GLN A 60 -9.59 -8.27 20.24
CA GLN A 60 -8.62 -7.20 20.46
C GLN A 60 -9.28 -5.93 20.99
N LEU A 61 -10.49 -5.60 20.50
CA LEU A 61 -11.24 -4.45 21.00
C LEU A 61 -11.64 -4.65 22.46
N ASP A 62 -11.99 -5.88 22.85
CA ASP A 62 -12.28 -6.23 24.25
C ASP A 62 -11.10 -5.96 25.20
N GLN A 63 -9.86 -6.03 24.70
CA GLN A 63 -8.67 -5.74 25.51
C GLN A 63 -8.45 -4.23 25.70
N ILE A 64 -8.88 -3.40 24.74
CA ILE A 64 -8.71 -1.94 24.79
C ILE A 64 -9.98 -1.19 25.23
N LYS A 65 -11.17 -1.82 25.24
CA LYS A 65 -12.41 -1.25 25.79
C LYS A 65 -12.24 -0.67 27.21
N PRO A 66 -11.57 -1.36 28.16
CA PRO A 66 -11.31 -0.82 29.50
C PRO A 66 -10.39 0.42 29.51
N LEU A 67 -9.66 0.66 28.42
CA LEU A 67 -8.78 1.81 28.24
C LEU A 67 -9.53 2.99 27.64
N LEU A 68 -10.43 2.73 26.69
CA LEU A 68 -11.25 3.77 26.05
C LEU A 68 -12.10 4.53 27.07
N SER A 69 -12.57 3.87 28.14
CA SER A 69 -13.32 4.53 29.21
C SER A 69 -12.47 5.45 30.10
N LYS A 70 -11.14 5.27 30.09
CA LYS A 70 -10.17 6.07 30.87
C LYS A 70 -9.63 7.28 30.10
N ILE A 71 -9.92 7.37 28.81
CA ILE A 71 -9.51 8.47 27.93
C ILE A 71 -10.60 9.54 27.93
N ASN A 72 -10.24 10.75 28.35
CA ASN A 72 -11.11 11.92 28.27
C ASN A 72 -10.98 12.62 26.90
N GLY A 73 -9.85 12.49 26.23
CA GLY A 73 -9.67 13.12 24.92
C GLY A 73 -8.38 12.71 24.22
N LEU A 74 -8.39 12.87 22.90
CA LEU A 74 -7.20 12.72 22.07
C LEU A 74 -7.08 13.96 21.19
N ARG A 75 -5.90 14.55 21.18
CA ARG A 75 -5.57 15.67 20.31
C ARG A 75 -4.31 15.35 19.54
N ILE A 76 -4.33 15.55 18.22
CA ILE A 76 -3.20 15.30 17.33
C ILE A 76 -2.92 16.56 16.55
N LEU A 77 -1.67 17.01 16.53
CA LEU A 77 -1.21 18.13 15.73
C LEU A 77 -0.01 17.68 14.90
N ILE A 78 -0.13 17.79 13.58
CA ILE A 78 0.90 17.39 12.62
C ILE A 78 1.23 18.58 11.75
N THR A 79 2.52 18.78 11.55
CA THR A 79 3.07 19.81 10.69
C THR A 79 3.98 19.19 9.65
N GLU A 80 3.84 19.63 8.40
CA GLU A 80 4.56 19.09 7.26
C GLU A 80 5.33 20.18 6.52
N ASN A 81 6.44 19.78 5.89
CA ASN A 81 7.21 20.70 5.06
C ASN A 81 6.48 20.94 3.73
N PRO A 82 6.53 22.16 3.19
CA PRO A 82 5.94 22.44 1.88
C PRO A 82 6.68 21.69 0.76
N GLU A 83 5.93 21.11 -0.18
CA GLU A 83 6.48 20.36 -1.32
C GLU A 83 7.42 21.20 -2.20
N ASN A 84 7.20 22.52 -2.29
CA ASN A 84 8.04 23.45 -3.05
C ASN A 84 8.33 24.74 -2.29
N VAL A 85 9.46 24.74 -1.58
CA VAL A 85 9.97 25.85 -0.74
C VAL A 85 10.18 27.15 -1.51
N ASN A 86 10.45 27.08 -2.83
CA ASN A 86 10.80 28.25 -3.63
C ASN A 86 9.59 29.06 -4.15
N SER A 87 8.38 28.51 -4.05
CA SER A 87 7.15 29.22 -4.40
C SER A 87 6.79 30.29 -3.34
N ALA A 88 6.06 31.34 -3.73
CA ALA A 88 5.60 32.36 -2.77
C ALA A 88 4.76 31.76 -1.63
N VAL A 89 3.98 30.73 -1.94
CA VAL A 89 3.18 29.94 -0.99
C VAL A 89 4.09 29.09 -0.09
N GLY A 90 5.09 28.41 -0.67
CA GLY A 90 6.08 27.62 0.06
C GLY A 90 6.92 28.42 1.05
N LYS A 91 7.33 29.64 0.68
CA LYS A 91 8.05 30.56 1.59
C LYS A 91 7.18 31.01 2.76
N LYS A 92 5.90 31.31 2.51
CA LYS A 92 4.93 31.66 3.57
C LYS A 92 4.69 30.49 4.54
N LEU A 93 4.50 29.29 3.99
CA LEU A 93 4.35 28.06 4.77
C LEU A 93 5.60 27.75 5.59
N GLN A 94 6.79 27.93 5.03
CA GLN A 94 8.06 27.72 5.75
C GLN A 94 8.24 28.69 6.93
N ASN A 95 7.85 29.95 6.76
CA ASN A 95 7.89 30.94 7.84
C ASN A 95 6.91 30.59 8.97
N ASN A 96 5.68 30.20 8.62
CA ASN A 96 4.69 29.74 9.58
C ASN A 96 5.18 28.49 10.34
N LEU A 97 5.73 27.52 9.61
CA LEU A 97 6.27 26.29 10.17
C LEU A 97 7.42 26.54 11.15
N SER A 98 8.31 27.48 10.82
CA SER A 98 9.41 27.89 11.69
C SER A 98 8.90 28.48 13.01
N GLN A 99 7.85 29.31 12.96
CA GLN A 99 7.22 29.86 14.15
C GLN A 99 6.51 28.78 14.98
N ILE A 100 5.78 27.88 14.31
CA ILE A 100 5.09 26.76 14.97
C ILE A 100 6.10 25.87 15.71
N ASN A 101 7.21 25.54 15.05
CA ASN A 101 8.26 24.71 15.63
C ASN A 101 8.92 25.37 16.86
N LYS A 102 9.12 26.69 16.80
CA LYS A 102 9.63 27.46 17.93
C LYS A 102 8.65 27.44 19.11
N ASP A 103 7.36 27.62 18.84
CA ASP A 103 6.31 27.59 19.86
C ASP A 103 6.14 26.19 20.47
N ILE A 104 6.19 25.13 19.65
CA ILE A 104 6.19 23.73 20.09
C ILE A 104 7.40 23.46 20.98
N SER A 105 8.60 23.86 20.55
CA SER A 105 9.83 23.65 21.33
C SER A 105 9.77 24.38 22.67
N SER A 106 9.27 25.62 22.67
CA SER A 106 9.05 26.40 23.88
C SER A 106 7.98 25.77 24.78
N TYR A 107 6.91 25.24 24.21
CA TYR A 107 5.89 24.53 24.97
C TYR A 107 6.50 23.30 25.66
N LEU A 108 7.23 22.46 24.92
CA LEU A 108 7.90 21.27 25.44
C LEU A 108 8.95 21.58 26.51
N SER A 109 9.68 22.69 26.40
CA SER A 109 10.70 23.07 27.39
C SER A 109 10.13 23.62 28.70
N HIS A 110 8.91 24.16 28.67
CA HIS A 110 8.23 24.74 29.84
C HIS A 110 7.08 23.86 30.36
N LEU A 111 6.95 22.65 29.81
CA LEU A 111 6.09 21.60 30.32
C LEU A 111 6.73 21.00 31.56
N ASN A 112 5.98 20.93 32.66
CA ASN A 112 6.42 20.22 33.85
C ASN A 112 5.99 18.75 33.74
N TYR A 113 6.37 18.10 32.64
CA TYR A 113 6.14 16.68 32.41
C TYR A 113 7.43 15.91 32.63
N ASN A 114 7.34 14.71 33.19
CA ASN A 114 8.45 13.79 33.28
C ASN A 114 8.64 13.09 31.92
N GLU A 115 9.88 13.06 31.43
CA GLU A 115 10.26 12.26 30.27
C GLU A 115 10.36 10.79 30.69
N ILE A 116 9.43 9.97 30.19
CA ILE A 116 9.35 8.54 30.51
C ILE A 116 10.26 7.76 29.56
N MET A 117 10.29 8.15 28.30
CA MET A 117 11.09 7.52 27.27
C MET A 117 11.49 8.57 26.24
N SER A 118 12.74 8.51 25.79
CA SER A 118 13.18 9.19 24.59
C SER A 118 13.96 8.28 23.69
N VAL A 119 13.78 8.46 22.38
CA VAL A 119 14.47 7.73 21.34
C VAL A 119 14.97 8.75 20.33
N ASN A 120 16.26 8.70 20.01
CA ASN A 120 16.87 9.53 18.99
C ASN A 120 17.46 8.62 17.91
N SER A 121 16.96 8.71 16.68
CA SER A 121 17.42 7.88 15.57
C SER A 121 17.31 8.61 14.25
N SER A 122 18.43 8.69 13.51
CA SER A 122 18.49 9.23 12.15
C SER A 122 17.92 10.65 12.00
N GLY A 123 18.10 11.50 13.01
CA GLY A 123 17.60 12.88 13.02
C GLY A 123 16.17 13.04 13.54
N ASN A 124 15.46 11.94 13.83
CA ASN A 124 14.15 11.96 14.48
C ASN A 124 14.32 11.85 15.99
N LYS A 125 13.73 12.78 16.74
CA LYS A 125 13.66 12.77 18.21
C LYS A 125 12.25 12.44 18.64
N ILE A 126 12.07 11.30 19.28
CA ILE A 126 10.80 10.83 19.84
C ILE A 126 10.87 10.98 21.36
N LYS A 127 9.85 11.56 21.96
CA LYS A 127 9.71 11.71 23.41
C LYS A 127 8.32 11.30 23.86
N PHE A 128 8.26 10.52 24.93
CA PHE A 128 7.07 10.22 25.69
C PHE A 128 7.16 10.93 27.03
N LEU A 129 6.17 11.78 27.29
CA LEU A 129 6.12 12.70 28.41
C LEU A 129 4.81 12.49 29.18
N SER A 130 4.81 12.64 30.50
CA SER A 130 3.57 12.63 31.31
C SER A 130 3.64 13.60 32.48
N SER A 131 2.49 14.16 32.89
CA SER A 131 2.42 15.23 33.90
C SER A 131 2.77 14.76 35.31
N GLU A 132 2.44 13.51 35.66
CA GLU A 132 2.71 12.94 36.98
C GLU A 132 2.73 11.41 36.91
N ALA A 133 3.69 10.78 37.60
CA ALA A 133 3.79 9.33 37.75
C ALA A 133 3.73 8.99 39.26
N LYS A 134 2.55 9.10 39.86
CA LYS A 134 2.32 8.69 41.26
C LYS A 134 1.75 7.28 41.27
N GLU A 135 2.40 6.38 42.01
CA GLU A 135 1.95 4.99 42.21
C GLU A 135 1.71 4.20 40.91
N GLY A 136 2.46 4.49 39.84
CA GLY A 136 2.35 3.78 38.55
C GLY A 136 1.17 4.19 37.68
N ILE A 137 0.47 5.28 38.03
CA ILE A 137 -0.55 5.92 37.19
C ILE A 137 0.07 7.17 36.54
N LEU A 138 -0.08 7.25 35.23
CA LEU A 138 0.28 8.38 34.39
C LEU A 138 -0.94 9.26 34.14
N ASP A 139 -0.84 10.51 34.55
CA ASP A 139 -1.81 11.55 34.22
C ASP A 139 -1.35 12.28 32.96
N ASP A 140 -2.16 12.21 31.91
CA ASP A 140 -1.92 12.77 30.57
C ASP A 140 -0.63 12.28 29.91
N VAL A 141 -0.75 11.73 28.70
CA VAL A 141 0.41 11.22 27.94
C VAL A 141 0.61 12.06 26.69
N LEU A 142 1.79 12.65 26.58
CA LEU A 142 2.21 13.42 25.41
C LEU A 142 3.31 12.68 24.67
N LEU A 143 3.02 12.31 23.42
CA LEU A 143 4.01 11.86 22.45
C LEU A 143 4.42 13.05 21.57
N SER A 144 5.72 13.31 21.51
CA SER A 144 6.32 14.31 20.64
C SER A 144 7.32 13.65 19.71
N ILE A 145 7.21 13.94 18.41
CA ILE A 145 8.14 13.49 17.37
C ILE A 145 8.60 14.71 16.58
N ASP A 146 9.89 15.02 16.67
CA ASP A 146 10.57 16.05 15.88
C ASP A 146 11.42 15.36 14.81
N ASN A 147 11.11 15.60 13.53
CA ASN A 147 11.78 14.96 12.40
C ASN A 147 13.04 15.72 11.90
N GLY A 148 13.49 16.75 12.64
CA GLY A 148 14.72 17.52 12.37
C GLY A 148 14.70 18.39 11.10
N SER A 149 13.81 18.10 10.16
CA SER A 149 13.65 18.77 8.87
C SER A 149 12.55 19.84 8.89
N GLY A 150 11.86 20.03 10.01
CA GLY A 150 10.79 21.02 10.18
C GLY A 150 9.40 20.42 10.40
N GLY A 151 9.19 19.14 10.10
CA GLY A 151 7.94 18.45 10.41
C GLY A 151 7.91 17.93 11.85
N ASN A 152 6.81 18.20 12.55
CA ASN A 152 6.56 17.78 13.93
C ASN A 152 5.22 17.05 14.05
N VAL A 153 5.18 16.02 14.90
CA VAL A 153 3.96 15.32 15.33
C VAL A 153 3.83 15.43 16.84
N LEU A 154 2.70 15.94 17.32
CA LEU A 154 2.32 15.96 18.72
C LEU A 154 1.01 15.19 18.89
N VAL A 155 1.01 14.22 19.80
CA VAL A 155 -0.19 13.48 20.19
C VAL A 155 -0.35 13.61 21.69
N MET A 156 -1.43 14.26 22.12
CA MET A 156 -1.81 14.37 23.52
C MET A 156 -3.00 13.48 23.80
N LEU A 157 -2.83 12.55 24.73
CA LEU A 157 -3.87 11.69 25.26
C LEU A 157 -4.20 12.17 26.68
N ASP A 158 -5.39 12.75 26.81
CA ASP A 158 -5.94 13.21 28.08
C ASP A 158 -6.64 12.05 28.78
N GLY A 159 -6.16 11.69 29.96
CA GLY A 159 -6.65 10.52 30.69
C GLY A 159 -5.70 10.05 31.77
N LYS A 160 -6.21 9.12 32.60
CA LYS A 160 -5.44 8.46 33.65
C LYS A 160 -5.13 7.03 33.21
N LEU A 161 -3.87 6.74 32.92
CA LEU A 161 -3.44 5.42 32.43
C LEU A 161 -2.49 4.78 33.43
N SER A 162 -2.75 3.55 33.83
CA SER A 162 -1.74 2.80 34.59
C SER A 162 -0.63 2.29 33.67
N MET A 163 0.50 1.88 34.24
CA MET A 163 1.53 1.17 33.48
C MET A 163 1.02 -0.15 32.86
N ASP A 164 0.06 -0.83 33.49
CA ASP A 164 -0.59 -2.01 32.90
C ASP A 164 -1.45 -1.64 31.69
N ASP A 165 -2.11 -0.49 31.74
CA ASP A 165 -2.89 0.04 30.62
C ASP A 165 -1.98 0.36 29.43
N LEU A 166 -0.81 0.98 29.68
CA LEU A 166 0.21 1.21 28.66
C LEU A 166 0.77 -0.10 28.09
N ASN A 167 1.08 -1.07 28.95
CA ASN A 167 1.55 -2.37 28.50
C ASN A 167 0.51 -3.07 27.63
N LYS A 168 -0.79 -2.90 27.91
CA LYS A 168 -1.85 -3.40 27.01
C LYS A 168 -1.88 -2.67 25.67
N ILE A 169 -1.59 -1.36 25.62
CA ILE A 169 -1.46 -0.62 24.35
C ILE A 169 -0.24 -1.12 23.56
N ILE A 170 0.89 -1.32 24.23
CA ILE A 170 2.13 -1.79 23.62
C ILE A 170 1.99 -3.27 23.18
N ASN A 171 1.36 -4.11 23.99
CA ASN A 171 1.28 -5.56 23.79
C ASN A 171 0.06 -6.00 22.98
N SER A 172 -1.00 -5.20 22.87
CA SER A 172 -2.01 -5.37 21.81
C SER A 172 -1.41 -5.16 20.41
N SER A 173 -0.20 -4.60 20.36
CA SER A 173 0.63 -4.45 19.17
C SER A 173 1.75 -5.50 19.03
N GLU A 174 1.87 -6.48 19.95
CA GLU A 174 2.96 -7.46 19.91
C GLU A 174 2.75 -8.52 18.83
N THR A 175 3.16 -8.16 17.61
CA THR A 175 4.13 -8.96 16.86
C THR A 175 5.13 -7.99 16.20
N LYS A 176 6.40 -8.10 16.62
CA LYS A 176 7.61 -7.35 16.14
C LYS A 176 7.75 -5.88 16.57
N ILE A 177 8.35 -5.69 17.74
CA ILE A 177 9.13 -4.47 18.05
C ILE A 177 10.45 -4.54 17.27
N SER A 178 10.42 -4.09 16.03
CA SER A 178 11.58 -3.67 15.26
C SER A 178 11.07 -2.65 14.24
N SER A 179 11.60 -1.42 14.24
CA SER A 179 11.30 -0.28 13.35
C SER A 179 10.25 0.75 13.80
N ILE A 180 10.46 1.37 14.96
CA ILE A 180 9.95 2.73 15.19
C ILE A 180 10.92 3.71 14.50
N THR A 181 10.83 3.85 13.18
CA THR A 181 11.40 5.02 12.46
C THR A 181 10.70 5.41 11.17
N ASN A 182 9.80 4.60 10.57
CA ASN A 182 9.26 4.92 9.23
C ASN A 182 7.73 5.03 9.09
N SER A 183 6.91 4.81 10.13
CA SER A 183 5.44 4.72 9.96
C SER A 183 4.60 5.93 10.40
N THR A 184 5.19 7.05 10.82
CA THR A 184 4.40 8.25 11.20
C THR A 184 4.12 9.20 10.04
N ARG A 185 4.50 8.84 8.80
CA ARG A 185 4.47 9.75 7.65
C ARG A 185 3.34 9.53 6.64
N SER A 186 2.33 8.70 6.93
CA SER A 186 1.33 8.36 5.88
C SER A 186 -0.13 8.20 6.32
N SER A 187 -0.55 8.63 7.51
CA SER A 187 -1.93 8.35 7.96
C SER A 187 -2.83 9.57 8.17
N LEU A 188 -2.38 10.82 7.98
CA LEU A 188 -3.13 11.96 8.52
C LEU A 188 -3.39 13.16 7.58
N SER A 189 -3.09 13.08 6.29
CA SER A 189 -3.62 14.04 5.30
C SER A 189 -4.70 13.36 4.42
N SER A 190 -5.95 13.36 4.87
CA SER A 190 -7.08 13.05 3.99
C SER A 190 -8.09 14.18 4.02
N GLU A 191 -8.16 14.91 2.92
CA GLU A 191 -9.22 15.88 2.63
C GLU A 191 -10.60 15.21 2.64
N ASN A 192 -11.49 15.85 3.39
CA ASN A 192 -12.96 15.83 3.43
C ASN A 192 -13.78 14.74 2.71
N THR A 193 -14.54 14.04 3.57
CA THR A 193 -15.96 13.63 3.43
C THR A 193 -16.37 12.64 2.33
N SER A 194 -16.49 11.35 2.72
CA SER A 194 -17.78 10.63 2.87
C SER A 194 -17.61 9.09 2.76
N SER A 195 -17.93 8.38 3.85
CA SER A 195 -18.46 7.01 3.94
C SER A 195 -17.83 5.78 3.21
N TYR A 196 -16.60 5.82 2.67
CA TYR A 196 -15.97 4.63 2.03
C TYR A 196 -14.55 4.27 2.52
N LEU A 197 -14.26 4.50 3.81
CA LEU A 197 -12.98 4.15 4.45
C LEU A 197 -12.87 2.67 4.87
N ASN A 198 -12.84 1.71 3.94
CA ASN A 198 -12.53 0.32 4.29
C ASN A 198 -11.32 -0.18 3.51
N GLY A 199 -10.12 0.07 4.04
CA GLY A 199 -8.90 -0.59 3.55
C GLY A 199 -7.86 -0.78 4.64
N GLU A 200 -7.39 -2.02 4.81
CA GLU A 200 -6.41 -2.44 5.82
C GLU A 200 -5.00 -2.48 5.20
N ALA A 201 -4.05 -1.77 5.81
CA ALA A 201 -2.64 -1.88 5.45
C ALA A 201 -2.07 -3.20 5.95
N ARG A 202 -1.30 -3.90 5.12
CA ARG A 202 -0.68 -5.19 5.43
C ARG A 202 0.82 -5.03 5.49
N ASN A 203 1.41 -5.40 6.62
CA ASN A 203 2.86 -5.47 6.75
C ASN A 203 3.36 -6.77 6.14
N VAL A 204 4.12 -6.66 5.06
CA VAL A 204 4.68 -7.81 4.34
C VAL A 204 6.18 -7.63 4.15
N GLY A 205 6.91 -8.75 4.02
CA GLY A 205 8.33 -8.71 3.70
C GLY A 205 8.60 -8.22 2.29
N GLU A 206 9.89 -8.19 1.90
CA GLU A 206 10.29 -7.84 0.54
C GLU A 206 9.88 -8.93 -0.46
N PHE A 207 9.46 -8.52 -1.65
CA PHE A 207 9.11 -9.43 -2.74
C PHE A 207 9.50 -8.83 -4.09
N THR A 208 9.83 -9.71 -5.03
CA THR A 208 10.01 -9.36 -6.45
C THR A 208 8.97 -10.04 -7.34
N GLY A 209 8.22 -11.02 -6.80
CA GLY A 209 7.09 -11.65 -7.49
C GLY A 209 5.75 -11.38 -6.82
N ILE A 210 4.66 -11.42 -7.59
CA ILE A 210 3.30 -11.40 -7.07
C ILE A 210 2.51 -12.57 -7.66
N GLN A 211 1.86 -13.34 -6.79
CA GLN A 211 0.91 -14.38 -7.16
C GLN A 211 -0.48 -14.03 -6.65
N VAL A 212 -1.46 -13.95 -7.56
CA VAL A 212 -2.85 -13.58 -7.24
C VAL A 212 -3.79 -14.71 -7.62
N SER A 213 -4.70 -15.09 -6.72
CA SER A 213 -5.70 -16.12 -7.03
C SER A 213 -7.04 -15.86 -6.36
N THR A 214 -8.03 -16.68 -6.70
CA THR A 214 -9.34 -16.74 -6.04
C THR A 214 -10.14 -15.44 -6.19
N GLY A 215 -10.22 -14.92 -7.42
CA GLY A 215 -11.07 -13.76 -7.74
C GLY A 215 -10.62 -12.42 -7.13
N VAL A 216 -9.41 -12.34 -6.60
CA VAL A 216 -8.87 -11.07 -6.08
C VAL A 216 -8.52 -10.12 -7.23
N ASN A 217 -8.88 -8.85 -7.08
CA ASN A 217 -8.41 -7.78 -7.96
C ASN A 217 -7.18 -7.12 -7.35
N VAL A 218 -6.03 -7.19 -8.02
CA VAL A 218 -4.81 -6.49 -7.62
C VAL A 218 -4.53 -5.32 -8.55
N VAL A 219 -4.23 -4.18 -7.94
CA VAL A 219 -3.78 -2.98 -8.64
C VAL A 219 -2.34 -2.71 -8.22
N TYR A 220 -1.42 -2.86 -9.16
CA TYR A 220 0.01 -2.74 -8.93
C TYR A 220 0.59 -1.43 -9.47
N LYS A 221 1.48 -0.82 -8.70
CA LYS A 221 2.28 0.32 -9.10
C LYS A 221 3.74 0.10 -8.71
N GLN A 222 4.65 0.19 -9.67
CA GLN A 222 6.08 0.13 -9.34
C GLN A 222 6.50 1.46 -8.71
N GLU A 223 6.76 1.47 -7.40
CA GLU A 223 7.19 2.64 -6.65
C GLU A 223 7.80 2.26 -5.29
N ASN A 224 8.42 3.24 -4.63
CA ASN A 224 8.86 3.15 -3.25
C ASN A 224 7.88 3.90 -2.34
N PRO A 225 7.63 3.41 -1.11
CA PRO A 225 8.11 2.15 -0.53
C PRO A 225 7.25 0.94 -0.95
N ILE A 226 7.64 -0.26 -0.51
CA ILE A 226 6.75 -1.43 -0.56
C ILE A 226 5.52 -1.14 0.29
N SER A 227 4.32 -1.35 -0.28
CA SER A 227 3.06 -1.15 0.41
C SER A 227 2.03 -2.14 -0.10
N VAL A 228 1.24 -2.70 0.83
CA VAL A 228 0.09 -3.55 0.49
C VAL A 228 -1.11 -3.04 1.28
N LYS A 229 -2.18 -2.70 0.57
CA LYS A 229 -3.45 -2.23 1.16
C LYS A 229 -4.61 -3.03 0.61
N VAL A 230 -5.31 -3.74 1.49
CA VAL A 230 -6.48 -4.57 1.16
C VAL A 230 -7.75 -3.75 1.37
N ILE A 231 -8.55 -3.58 0.32
CA ILE A 231 -9.84 -2.90 0.32
C ILE A 231 -10.91 -3.97 0.10
N ALA A 232 -11.66 -4.29 1.15
CA ALA A 232 -12.72 -5.28 1.11
C ALA A 232 -13.85 -4.94 2.09
N ASP A 233 -14.92 -5.73 2.08
CA ASP A 233 -15.96 -5.65 3.10
C ASP A 233 -15.33 -5.85 4.50
N ALA A 234 -15.65 -4.98 5.46
CA ALA A 234 -14.97 -4.94 6.77
C ALA A 234 -15.01 -6.29 7.52
N ASP A 235 -16.14 -6.98 7.46
CA ASP A 235 -16.36 -8.30 8.06
C ASP A 235 -15.56 -9.43 7.37
N LYS A 236 -15.05 -9.19 6.16
CA LYS A 236 -14.40 -10.20 5.31
C LYS A 236 -12.91 -9.97 5.08
N LEU A 237 -12.33 -8.90 5.61
CA LEU A 237 -10.90 -8.60 5.50
C LEU A 237 -10.02 -9.78 5.98
N GLN A 238 -10.46 -10.49 7.02
CA GLN A 238 -9.76 -11.65 7.58
C GLN A 238 -9.61 -12.86 6.64
N TYR A 239 -10.41 -12.91 5.57
CA TYR A 239 -10.35 -13.99 4.57
C TYR A 239 -9.38 -13.65 3.43
N VAL A 240 -8.92 -12.40 3.32
CA VAL A 240 -7.94 -11.99 2.31
C VAL A 240 -6.54 -12.19 2.87
N ILE A 241 -5.85 -13.21 2.36
CA ILE A 241 -4.49 -13.55 2.79
C ILE A 241 -3.49 -12.77 1.95
N THR A 242 -2.55 -12.13 2.65
CA THR A 242 -1.38 -11.47 2.05
C THR A 242 -0.15 -11.96 2.78
N LYS A 243 0.68 -12.76 2.10
CA LYS A 243 1.90 -13.32 2.70
C LYS A 243 3.01 -13.42 1.68
N VAL A 244 4.24 -13.23 2.11
CA VAL A 244 5.42 -13.40 1.26
C VAL A 244 6.05 -14.75 1.55
N GLU A 245 6.21 -15.57 0.51
CA GLU A 245 6.91 -16.85 0.57
C GLU A 245 7.91 -16.91 -0.58
N ASN A 246 9.18 -17.16 -0.29
CA ASN A 246 10.27 -17.25 -1.28
C ASN A 246 10.37 -16.01 -2.20
N GLY A 247 10.18 -14.80 -1.65
CA GLY A 247 10.23 -13.55 -2.41
C GLY A 247 9.00 -13.30 -3.31
N ILE A 248 7.94 -14.09 -3.16
CA ILE A 248 6.67 -13.93 -3.88
C ILE A 248 5.57 -13.53 -2.91
N LEU A 249 4.95 -12.37 -3.13
CA LEU A 249 3.74 -11.97 -2.44
C LEU A 249 2.54 -12.78 -2.97
N LYS A 250 1.99 -13.64 -2.13
CA LYS A 250 0.76 -14.40 -2.39
C LYS A 250 -0.44 -13.62 -1.87
N VAL A 251 -1.38 -13.33 -2.76
CA VAL A 251 -2.64 -12.63 -2.48
C VAL A 251 -3.81 -13.50 -2.93
N TYR A 252 -4.60 -14.00 -1.98
CA TYR A 252 -5.73 -14.88 -2.28
C TYR A 252 -6.80 -14.83 -1.20
N VAL A 253 -8.00 -15.31 -1.53
CA VAL A 253 -9.06 -15.54 -0.54
C VAL A 253 -8.94 -16.95 0.01
N ASP A 254 -8.89 -17.07 1.34
CA ASP A 254 -9.07 -18.30 2.09
C ASP A 254 -10.46 -18.27 2.74
N ASN A 255 -11.32 -19.24 2.43
CA ASN A 255 -12.67 -19.26 2.98
C ASN A 255 -12.73 -19.74 4.44
N LYS A 256 -11.64 -20.31 4.98
CA LYS A 256 -11.57 -20.89 6.34
C LYS A 256 -12.76 -21.81 6.65
N GLY A 257 -13.25 -22.56 5.67
CA GLY A 257 -14.41 -23.45 5.81
C GLY A 257 -15.79 -22.79 5.67
N THR A 258 -15.86 -21.48 5.47
CA THR A 258 -17.12 -20.73 5.28
C THR A 258 -17.72 -21.02 3.90
N LYS A 259 -18.97 -21.52 3.87
CA LYS A 259 -19.69 -21.76 2.62
C LYS A 259 -20.21 -20.44 2.03
N ASN A 260 -20.21 -20.32 0.70
CA ASN A 260 -20.76 -19.18 -0.04
C ASN A 260 -20.14 -17.82 0.31
N LEU A 261 -18.86 -17.78 0.67
CA LEU A 261 -18.16 -16.51 0.89
C LEU A 261 -18.14 -15.70 -0.42
N ARG A 262 -18.79 -14.53 -0.39
CA ARG A 262 -18.86 -13.58 -1.50
C ARG A 262 -18.46 -12.20 -1.02
N PHE A 263 -17.64 -11.54 -1.82
CA PHE A 263 -17.23 -10.16 -1.58
C PHE A 263 -18.07 -9.25 -2.47
N LYS A 264 -18.59 -8.14 -1.91
CA LYS A 264 -19.15 -7.07 -2.74
C LYS A 264 -18.02 -6.26 -3.38
N ASN A 265 -17.00 -5.95 -2.57
CA ASN A 265 -15.79 -5.29 -3.01
C ASN A 265 -14.57 -6.09 -2.55
N LEU A 266 -13.62 -6.30 -3.46
CA LEU A 266 -12.33 -6.92 -3.15
C LEU A 266 -11.28 -6.36 -4.10
N SER A 267 -10.42 -5.50 -3.58
CA SER A 267 -9.30 -4.91 -4.30
C SER A 267 -8.08 -4.85 -3.39
N VAL A 268 -6.90 -5.14 -3.91
CA VAL A 268 -5.64 -5.05 -3.16
C VAL A 268 -4.68 -4.16 -3.94
N ASN A 269 -4.33 -3.03 -3.36
CA ASN A 269 -3.34 -2.12 -3.93
C ASN A 269 -1.96 -2.55 -3.45
N VAL A 270 -1.04 -2.73 -4.39
CA VAL A 270 0.32 -3.19 -4.11
C VAL A 270 1.33 -2.25 -4.77
N SER A 271 2.36 -1.84 -4.02
CA SER A 271 3.55 -1.19 -4.55
C SER A 271 4.81 -1.94 -4.18
N SER A 272 5.78 -1.92 -5.10
CA SER A 272 7.15 -2.38 -4.83
C SER A 272 8.15 -1.71 -5.78
N PRO A 273 9.44 -1.57 -5.38
CA PRO A 273 10.47 -0.98 -6.24
C PRO A 273 10.77 -1.82 -7.49
N ARG A 274 10.58 -3.13 -7.43
CA ARG A 274 10.94 -4.09 -8.48
C ARG A 274 9.86 -5.14 -8.66
N MET A 275 9.75 -5.64 -9.89
CA MET A 275 8.87 -6.73 -10.28
C MET A 275 9.60 -7.61 -11.29
N GLU A 276 9.66 -8.90 -11.01
CA GLU A 276 10.32 -9.93 -11.81
C GLU A 276 9.33 -11.04 -12.20
N SER A 277 8.24 -11.21 -11.46
CA SER A 277 7.23 -12.24 -11.76
C SER A 277 5.81 -11.79 -11.39
N VAL A 278 4.85 -12.01 -12.29
CA VAL A 278 3.42 -11.88 -12.04
C VAL A 278 2.73 -13.18 -12.42
N LYS A 279 2.04 -13.80 -11.46
CA LYS A 279 1.23 -15.01 -11.67
C LYS A 279 -0.21 -14.79 -11.26
N THR A 280 -1.17 -15.07 -12.15
CA THR A 280 -2.60 -14.98 -11.84
C THR A 280 -3.32 -16.30 -12.12
N SER A 281 -4.28 -16.66 -11.26
CA SER A 281 -5.13 -17.84 -11.46
C SER A 281 -6.53 -17.67 -10.86
N SER A 282 -7.41 -18.63 -11.13
CA SER A 282 -8.74 -18.74 -10.52
C SER A 282 -9.56 -17.44 -10.57
N GLY A 283 -9.69 -16.87 -11.77
CA GLY A 283 -10.48 -15.65 -12.00
C GLY A 283 -9.92 -14.36 -11.40
N ALA A 284 -8.67 -14.35 -10.93
CA ALA A 284 -8.03 -13.15 -10.41
C ALA A 284 -7.76 -12.12 -11.52
N ASN A 285 -7.68 -10.84 -11.14
CA ASN A 285 -7.34 -9.74 -12.03
C ASN A 285 -6.08 -9.02 -11.52
N PHE A 286 -5.14 -8.74 -12.41
CA PHE A 286 -3.93 -7.97 -12.11
C PHE A 286 -3.79 -6.81 -13.08
N THR A 287 -3.82 -5.58 -12.55
CA THR A 287 -3.71 -4.35 -13.34
C THR A 287 -2.50 -3.55 -12.91
N VAL A 288 -1.66 -3.18 -13.86
CA VAL A 288 -0.53 -2.29 -13.64
C VAL A 288 -0.90 -0.86 -14.02
N ILE A 289 -0.68 0.09 -13.10
CA ILE A 289 -0.99 1.52 -13.33
C ILE A 289 0.10 2.20 -14.18
N ASN A 290 1.37 2.03 -13.82
CA ASN A 290 2.50 2.69 -14.48
C ASN A 290 3.32 1.72 -15.34
N THR A 291 4.34 2.22 -16.04
CA THR A 291 5.24 1.33 -16.80
C THR A 291 6.20 0.66 -15.84
N VAL A 292 6.19 -0.67 -15.79
CA VAL A 292 7.12 -1.47 -15.00
C VAL A 292 8.43 -1.59 -15.74
N LYS A 293 9.53 -1.28 -15.07
CA LYS A 293 10.90 -1.34 -15.60
C LYS A 293 11.72 -2.39 -14.84
N GLY A 294 12.50 -3.17 -15.58
CA GLY A 294 13.30 -4.26 -15.03
C GLY A 294 14.22 -4.88 -16.07
N ALA A 295 14.95 -5.93 -15.67
CA ALA A 295 15.80 -6.68 -16.59
C ALA A 295 15.03 -7.83 -17.24
N ASN A 296 14.39 -8.65 -16.41
CA ASN A 296 13.61 -9.80 -16.83
C ASN A 296 12.23 -9.75 -16.18
N LEU A 297 11.24 -10.32 -16.86
CA LEU A 297 9.89 -10.44 -16.34
C LEU A 297 9.26 -11.77 -16.78
N ASP A 298 8.61 -12.46 -15.84
CA ASP A 298 7.77 -13.60 -16.11
C ASP A 298 6.29 -13.26 -15.84
N ILE A 299 5.43 -13.50 -16.83
CA ILE A 299 3.99 -13.25 -16.76
C ILE A 299 3.27 -14.58 -17.00
N ASP A 300 2.56 -15.09 -16.00
CA ASP A 300 1.81 -16.35 -16.07
C ASP A 300 0.34 -16.14 -15.70
N ALA A 301 -0.57 -16.32 -16.65
CA ALA A 301 -2.01 -16.23 -16.42
C ALA A 301 -2.70 -17.57 -16.73
N SER A 302 -3.49 -18.07 -15.79
CA SER A 302 -4.22 -19.33 -15.92
C SER A 302 -5.66 -19.24 -15.40
N SER A 303 -6.48 -20.26 -15.70
CA SER A 303 -7.80 -20.49 -15.09
C SER A 303 -8.72 -19.25 -15.08
N GLY A 304 -8.93 -18.67 -16.26
CA GLY A 304 -9.83 -17.51 -16.44
C GLY A 304 -9.36 -16.20 -15.79
N SER A 305 -8.09 -16.09 -15.39
CA SER A 305 -7.53 -14.86 -14.83
C SER A 305 -7.15 -13.84 -15.91
N ASN A 306 -7.01 -12.57 -15.50
CA ASN A 306 -6.72 -11.47 -16.40
C ASN A 306 -5.48 -10.68 -15.95
N ILE A 307 -4.58 -10.37 -16.89
CA ILE A 307 -3.44 -9.48 -16.66
C ILE A 307 -3.49 -8.30 -17.65
N LYS A 308 -3.35 -7.08 -17.14
CA LYS A 308 -3.25 -5.86 -17.94
C LYS A 308 -2.11 -4.97 -17.47
N GLY A 309 -1.24 -4.53 -18.38
CA GLY A 309 -0.14 -3.64 -17.98
C GLY A 309 0.79 -3.16 -19.09
N LYS A 310 1.74 -2.32 -18.70
CA LYS A 310 2.85 -1.84 -19.55
C LYS A 310 4.18 -2.25 -18.94
N PHE A 311 5.04 -2.88 -19.73
CA PHE A 311 6.30 -3.45 -19.28
C PHE A 311 7.43 -3.02 -20.21
N SER A 312 8.54 -2.55 -19.63
CA SER A 312 9.74 -2.12 -20.34
C SER A 312 10.95 -2.84 -19.74
N MET A 313 11.28 -3.98 -20.30
CA MET A 313 12.36 -4.86 -19.83
C MET A 313 13.62 -4.68 -20.68
N SER A 314 14.80 -4.73 -20.07
CA SER A 314 16.05 -4.59 -20.84
C SER A 314 16.45 -5.87 -21.58
N ASN A 315 16.07 -7.05 -21.06
CA ASN A 315 16.55 -8.34 -21.57
C ASN A 315 15.42 -9.20 -22.10
N THR A 316 14.71 -9.92 -21.23
CA THR A 316 13.78 -10.99 -21.64
C THR A 316 12.44 -10.86 -20.94
N THR A 317 11.36 -11.12 -21.68
CA THR A 317 10.01 -11.23 -21.11
C THR A 317 9.39 -12.56 -21.50
N ASN A 318 9.00 -13.35 -20.51
CA ASN A 318 8.25 -14.60 -20.70
C ASN A 318 6.77 -14.31 -20.45
N VAL A 319 5.91 -14.81 -21.34
CA VAL A 319 4.46 -14.67 -21.28
C VAL A 319 3.84 -16.05 -21.47
N SER A 320 3.09 -16.51 -20.48
CA SER A 320 2.37 -17.78 -20.48
C SER A 320 0.89 -17.52 -20.22
N ALA A 321 0.01 -17.96 -21.11
CA ALA A 321 -1.44 -17.82 -20.99
C ALA A 321 -2.12 -19.18 -21.25
N THR A 322 -2.83 -19.72 -20.26
CA THR A 322 -3.52 -21.01 -20.40
C THR A 322 -4.92 -21.02 -19.81
N SER A 323 -5.73 -22.01 -20.16
CA SER A 323 -7.02 -22.32 -19.53
C SER A 323 -7.98 -21.11 -19.48
N GLY A 324 -8.22 -20.49 -20.64
CA GLY A 324 -9.14 -19.37 -20.80
C GLY A 324 -8.69 -18.04 -20.15
N SER A 325 -7.41 -17.89 -19.79
CA SER A 325 -6.90 -16.62 -19.28
C SER A 325 -6.76 -15.56 -20.37
N THR A 326 -6.77 -14.29 -19.97
CA THR A 326 -6.57 -13.15 -20.88
C THR A 326 -5.37 -12.30 -20.47
N ILE A 327 -4.46 -12.02 -21.40
CA ILE A 327 -3.34 -11.10 -21.19
C ILE A 327 -3.45 -9.94 -22.19
N LYS A 328 -3.43 -8.70 -21.69
CA LYS A 328 -3.41 -7.46 -22.51
C LYS A 328 -2.23 -6.59 -22.08
N ALA A 329 -1.12 -6.63 -22.82
CA ALA A 329 0.12 -5.99 -22.40
C ALA A 329 0.78 -5.18 -23.51
N THR A 330 1.30 -3.99 -23.15
CA THR A 330 2.30 -3.29 -23.96
C THR A 330 3.68 -3.68 -23.45
N ILE A 331 4.51 -4.30 -24.27
CA ILE A 331 5.81 -4.84 -23.90
C ILE A 331 6.89 -4.24 -24.80
N ASN A 332 7.90 -3.62 -24.18
CA ASN A 332 9.15 -3.26 -24.81
C ASN A 332 10.26 -4.12 -24.19
N THR A 333 10.92 -4.98 -24.97
CA THR A 333 11.94 -5.90 -24.45
C THR A 333 12.99 -6.26 -25.49
N GLY A 334 14.11 -6.87 -25.08
CA GLY A 334 15.07 -7.43 -26.02
C GLY A 334 14.50 -8.68 -26.70
N ASN A 335 14.15 -9.68 -25.89
CA ASN A 335 13.62 -10.96 -26.33
C ASN A 335 12.26 -11.22 -25.67
N ILE A 336 11.30 -11.74 -26.43
CA ILE A 336 10.00 -12.14 -25.90
C ILE A 336 9.73 -13.62 -26.19
N ILE A 337 9.26 -14.35 -25.18
CA ILE A 337 8.80 -15.73 -25.32
C ILE A 337 7.32 -15.76 -24.95
N VAL A 338 6.46 -16.21 -25.86
CA VAL A 338 5.02 -16.30 -25.66
C VAL A 338 4.57 -17.74 -25.82
N LYS A 339 3.91 -18.29 -24.79
CA LYS A 339 3.26 -19.59 -24.81
C LYS A 339 1.78 -19.42 -24.51
N ALA A 340 0.92 -19.75 -25.46
CA ALA A 340 -0.52 -19.66 -25.30
C ALA A 340 -1.20 -21.00 -25.61
N SER A 341 -2.04 -21.49 -24.72
CA SER A 341 -2.77 -22.75 -24.93
C SER A 341 -4.15 -22.79 -24.26
N SER A 342 -4.94 -23.82 -24.59
CA SER A 342 -6.22 -24.13 -23.93
C SER A 342 -7.19 -22.95 -23.92
N GLY A 343 -7.43 -22.37 -25.11
CA GLY A 343 -8.40 -21.30 -25.31
C GLY A 343 -8.07 -19.97 -24.62
N SER A 344 -6.80 -19.70 -24.32
CA SER A 344 -6.38 -18.39 -23.80
C SER A 344 -6.34 -17.30 -24.87
N ASP A 345 -6.49 -16.05 -24.45
CA ASP A 345 -6.50 -14.86 -25.30
C ASP A 345 -5.36 -13.91 -24.91
N THR A 346 -4.40 -13.70 -25.82
CA THR A 346 -3.25 -12.82 -25.57
C THR A 346 -3.23 -11.68 -26.60
N LEU A 347 -3.20 -10.44 -26.15
CA LEU A 347 -3.06 -9.23 -26.96
C LEU A 347 -1.80 -8.48 -26.53
N LEU A 348 -0.82 -8.42 -27.42
CA LEU A 348 0.49 -7.83 -27.16
C LEU A 348 0.78 -6.70 -28.14
N GLU A 349 1.32 -5.61 -27.60
CA GLU A 349 1.70 -4.41 -28.36
C GLU A 349 3.10 -3.96 -27.93
N GLY A 350 3.77 -3.13 -28.74
CA GLY A 350 5.07 -2.55 -28.39
C GLY A 350 6.19 -2.98 -29.34
N GLN A 351 7.39 -3.24 -28.80
CA GLN A 351 8.58 -3.58 -29.58
C GLN A 351 9.41 -4.67 -28.91
N ALA A 352 9.92 -5.63 -29.70
CA ALA A 352 10.96 -6.54 -29.27
C ALA A 352 11.98 -6.79 -30.39
N ASN A 353 13.20 -7.21 -30.07
CA ASN A 353 14.18 -7.58 -31.11
C ASN A 353 13.87 -8.99 -31.66
N SER A 354 13.81 -9.98 -30.77
CA SER A 354 13.50 -11.36 -31.14
C SER A 354 12.26 -11.89 -30.41
N GLY A 355 11.52 -12.80 -31.06
CA GLY A 355 10.34 -13.43 -30.51
C GLY A 355 10.29 -14.94 -30.74
N LEU A 356 9.99 -15.71 -29.70
CA LEU A 356 9.58 -17.11 -29.81
C LEU A 356 8.10 -17.21 -29.40
N MET A 357 7.24 -17.67 -30.29
CA MET A 357 5.80 -17.73 -30.05
C MET A 357 5.24 -19.12 -30.35
N ASP A 358 4.71 -19.77 -29.33
CA ASP A 358 4.09 -21.09 -29.40
C ASP A 358 2.61 -20.99 -28.99
N VAL A 359 1.71 -21.30 -29.93
CA VAL A 359 0.26 -21.18 -29.73
C VAL A 359 -0.43 -22.49 -30.11
N SER A 360 -1.14 -23.10 -29.15
CA SER A 360 -1.80 -24.39 -29.36
C SER A 360 -3.20 -24.47 -28.77
N SER A 361 -3.91 -25.56 -29.05
CA SER A 361 -5.16 -25.94 -28.36
C SER A 361 -6.22 -24.83 -28.34
N GLY A 362 -6.49 -24.24 -29.50
CA GLY A 362 -7.52 -23.21 -29.68
C GLY A 362 -7.19 -21.84 -29.06
N ALA A 363 -5.97 -21.62 -28.57
CA ALA A 363 -5.57 -20.31 -28.06
C ALA A 363 -5.40 -19.26 -29.17
N LEU A 364 -5.59 -17.99 -28.82
CA LEU A 364 -5.47 -16.85 -29.71
C LEU A 364 -4.39 -15.90 -29.19
N CYS A 365 -3.37 -15.66 -30.00
CA CYS A 365 -2.34 -14.66 -29.73
C CYS A 365 -2.34 -13.59 -30.84
N LYS A 366 -2.64 -12.35 -30.45
CA LYS A 366 -2.63 -11.16 -31.31
C LYS A 366 -1.43 -10.29 -30.93
N ALA A 367 -0.37 -10.38 -31.72
CA ALA A 367 0.85 -9.59 -31.60
C ALA A 367 1.12 -8.77 -32.88
N GLU A 368 0.07 -8.38 -33.61
CA GLU A 368 0.17 -7.56 -34.83
C GLU A 368 0.62 -6.10 -34.56
N ASN A 369 0.42 -5.64 -33.31
CA ASN A 369 0.88 -4.34 -32.81
C ASN A 369 2.21 -4.43 -32.04
N LEU A 370 2.81 -5.63 -31.95
CA LEU A 370 4.13 -5.86 -31.37
C LEU A 370 5.13 -6.02 -32.50
N ARG A 371 5.93 -4.98 -32.76
CA ARG A 371 6.91 -4.98 -33.85
C ARG A 371 8.16 -5.76 -33.44
N MET A 372 8.54 -6.76 -34.23
CA MET A 372 9.71 -7.61 -33.99
C MET A 372 10.67 -7.66 -35.19
N SER A 373 11.97 -7.82 -34.93
CA SER A 373 12.98 -8.03 -35.97
C SER A 373 12.92 -9.45 -36.51
N GLU A 374 13.04 -10.41 -35.60
CA GLU A 374 13.08 -11.85 -35.89
C GLU A 374 12.05 -12.61 -35.06
N VAL A 375 11.32 -13.54 -35.68
CA VAL A 375 10.33 -14.36 -34.98
C VAL A 375 10.42 -15.82 -35.38
N GLU A 376 10.42 -16.73 -34.40
CA GLU A 376 10.07 -18.13 -34.56
C GLU A 376 8.64 -18.34 -34.05
N ALA A 377 7.74 -18.73 -34.95
CA ALA A 377 6.31 -18.86 -34.71
C ALA A 377 5.88 -20.31 -34.93
N GLU A 378 5.27 -20.91 -33.91
CA GLU A 378 4.64 -22.23 -33.98
C GLU A 378 3.15 -22.12 -33.64
N SER A 379 2.31 -22.70 -34.50
CA SER A 379 0.87 -22.78 -34.26
C SER A 379 0.33 -24.16 -34.57
N THR A 380 -0.24 -24.83 -33.56
CA THR A 380 -0.75 -26.20 -33.68
C THR A 380 -2.14 -26.35 -33.05
N SER A 381 -2.81 -27.47 -33.31
CA SER A 381 -4.07 -27.86 -32.64
C SER A 381 -5.13 -26.74 -32.58
N GLY A 382 -5.37 -26.09 -33.73
CA GLY A 382 -6.34 -24.99 -33.86
C GLY A 382 -5.93 -23.65 -33.23
N GLY A 383 -4.67 -23.48 -32.82
CA GLY A 383 -4.16 -22.19 -32.37
C GLY A 383 -4.21 -21.13 -33.47
N SER A 384 -4.33 -19.85 -33.09
CA SER A 384 -4.28 -18.72 -34.01
C SER A 384 -3.31 -17.66 -33.52
N LEU A 385 -2.26 -17.41 -34.29
CA LEU A 385 -1.21 -16.44 -34.00
C LEU A 385 -1.20 -15.33 -35.06
N SER A 386 -1.10 -14.07 -34.65
CA SER A 386 -0.87 -12.93 -35.55
C SER A 386 0.38 -12.17 -35.09
N VAL A 387 1.34 -11.93 -35.99
CA VAL A 387 2.64 -11.30 -35.66
C VAL A 387 3.00 -10.18 -36.62
N ASN A 388 3.85 -9.24 -36.18
CA ASN A 388 4.38 -8.16 -37.02
C ASN A 388 5.91 -8.23 -37.03
N VAL A 389 6.47 -8.58 -38.19
CA VAL A 389 7.88 -8.98 -38.32
C VAL A 389 8.53 -8.22 -39.46
N THR A 390 9.77 -7.82 -39.26
CA THR A 390 10.46 -6.89 -40.16
C THR A 390 11.62 -7.50 -40.92
N THR A 391 12.36 -8.45 -40.34
CA THR A 391 13.57 -9.01 -40.94
C THR A 391 13.40 -10.48 -41.28
N LYS A 392 13.12 -11.35 -40.30
CA LYS A 392 13.07 -12.81 -40.51
C LYS A 392 11.92 -13.46 -39.76
N LEU A 393 11.17 -14.31 -40.45
CA LEU A 393 10.05 -15.07 -39.89
C LEU A 393 10.22 -16.56 -40.18
N THR A 394 10.45 -17.35 -39.13
CA THR A 394 10.43 -18.82 -39.19
C THR A 394 9.08 -19.33 -38.70
N VAL A 395 8.38 -20.14 -39.49
CA VAL A 395 7.00 -20.57 -39.17
C VAL A 395 6.85 -22.09 -39.22
N ARG A 396 6.21 -22.64 -38.19
CA ARG A 396 5.63 -23.99 -38.19
C ARG A 396 4.13 -23.93 -37.96
N ALA A 397 3.35 -24.55 -38.83
CA ALA A 397 1.91 -24.68 -38.62
C ALA A 397 1.39 -26.06 -39.01
N SER A 398 0.59 -26.69 -38.16
CA SER A 398 -0.01 -28.01 -38.36
C SER A 398 -1.30 -28.16 -37.56
N SER A 399 -2.04 -29.25 -37.76
CA SER A 399 -3.23 -29.59 -36.96
C SER A 399 -4.25 -28.45 -36.80
N GLY A 400 -4.56 -27.76 -37.90
CA GLY A 400 -5.48 -26.61 -37.93
C GLY A 400 -4.90 -25.28 -37.42
N GLY A 401 -3.61 -25.22 -37.11
CA GLY A 401 -2.95 -23.98 -36.66
C GLY A 401 -2.88 -22.90 -37.73
N LEU A 402 -3.07 -21.65 -37.33
CA LEU A 402 -3.09 -20.47 -38.21
C LEU A 402 -2.04 -19.45 -37.76
N VAL A 403 -1.15 -19.08 -38.66
CA VAL A 403 -0.23 -17.96 -38.47
C VAL A 403 -0.55 -16.85 -39.48
N LYS A 404 -0.84 -15.67 -38.96
CA LYS A 404 -0.99 -14.43 -39.72
C LYS A 404 0.24 -13.57 -39.49
N TYR A 405 0.76 -12.93 -40.53
CA TYR A 405 1.90 -12.04 -40.39
C TYR A 405 1.69 -10.73 -41.12
N LYS A 406 2.25 -9.66 -40.54
CA LYS A 406 2.33 -8.32 -41.09
C LYS A 406 3.80 -7.95 -41.30
N GLY A 407 4.07 -7.15 -42.34
CA GLY A 407 5.42 -6.70 -42.70
C GLY A 407 6.01 -7.52 -43.83
N ASN A 408 7.27 -7.23 -44.18
CA ASN A 408 7.97 -7.82 -45.32
C ASN A 408 9.26 -8.56 -44.89
N PRO A 409 9.18 -9.60 -44.04
CA PRO A 409 10.35 -10.38 -43.62
C PRO A 409 10.77 -11.40 -44.68
N GLU A 410 12.01 -11.90 -44.58
CA GLU A 410 12.41 -13.17 -45.17
C GLU A 410 11.69 -14.32 -44.46
N ILE A 411 11.01 -15.18 -45.22
CA ILE A 411 10.14 -16.24 -44.66
C ILE A 411 10.77 -17.61 -44.86
N ASN A 412 10.96 -18.35 -43.76
CA ASN A 412 11.23 -19.78 -43.77
C ASN A 412 10.06 -20.52 -43.12
N SER A 413 9.35 -21.37 -43.87
CA SER A 413 8.11 -21.97 -43.37
C SER A 413 8.03 -23.47 -43.59
N LYS A 414 7.53 -24.19 -42.58
CA LYS A 414 7.15 -25.60 -42.63
C LYS A 414 5.67 -25.74 -42.27
N ILE A 415 4.82 -25.74 -43.29
CA ILE A 415 3.36 -25.76 -43.14
C ILE A 415 2.80 -27.13 -43.55
N SER A 416 2.17 -27.84 -42.62
CA SER A 416 1.51 -29.12 -42.88
C SER A 416 0.07 -28.89 -43.37
N LYS A 417 -0.08 -28.78 -44.69
CA LYS A 417 -1.40 -28.59 -45.33
C LYS A 417 -2.35 -29.77 -45.12
N THR A 418 -1.82 -31.00 -45.07
CA THR A 418 -2.61 -32.23 -44.85
C THR A 418 -3.25 -32.29 -43.47
N SER A 419 -2.65 -31.61 -42.48
CA SER A 419 -3.22 -31.46 -41.14
C SER A 419 -3.94 -30.11 -40.93
N GLY A 420 -4.14 -29.31 -41.96
CA GLY A 420 -4.88 -28.05 -41.89
C GLY A 420 -4.09 -26.82 -41.43
N GLY A 421 -2.75 -26.88 -41.40
CA GLY A 421 -1.92 -25.72 -41.07
C GLY A 421 -2.01 -24.60 -42.13
N THR A 422 -2.04 -23.34 -41.69
CA THR A 422 -2.22 -22.16 -42.56
C THR A 422 -1.25 -21.03 -42.21
N LEU A 423 -0.68 -20.39 -43.25
CA LEU A 423 0.10 -19.15 -43.15
C LEU A 423 -0.53 -18.08 -44.07
N LYS A 424 -0.79 -16.88 -43.54
CA LYS A 424 -1.44 -15.79 -44.28
C LYS A 424 -0.80 -14.42 -44.02
N SER A 425 -0.59 -13.64 -45.08
CA SER A 425 -0.23 -12.21 -44.95
C SER A 425 -1.47 -11.35 -44.65
N ILE A 426 -1.33 -10.35 -43.79
CA ILE A 426 -2.40 -9.41 -43.38
C ILE A 426 -1.99 -7.94 -43.57
N ASN A 427 -1.15 -7.67 -44.57
CA ASN A 427 -0.57 -6.34 -44.86
C ASN A 427 -1.55 -5.18 -44.79
#